data_AF-A0A3L6FSA3-F1
#
_entry.id   AF-A0A3L6FSA3-F1
#
_cell.length_a   1.000
_cell.length_b   1.000
_cell.length_c   1.000
_cell.angle_alpha   90.00
_cell.angle_beta   90.00
_cell.angle_gamma   90.00
#
_symmetry.space_group_name_H-M   'P 1'
#
loop_
_entity.id
_entity.type
_entity.pdbx_description
1 polymer ?
#
loop_
_entity_poly.entity_id
_entity_poly.type
_entity_poly.pdbx_seq_one_letter_code
_entity_poly.pdbx_strand_id
1 'polypeptide(L)'
;MYQFCRIPEGRGVLVNSFAWQEPRALRALGDGVCVPGRPTPRVFCVEPLVNDGSSTAGSGGRHECLAWLDAQPKRSVVFLCFGSKDACSVLIALFLYHHFY
;
A
#
# COMPACT_ATOMS: atom_id res chain seq x y z
N MET A 1 0.24 -18.58 -6.61
CA MET A 1 -1.07 -18.54 -5.93
C MET A 1 -1.23 -19.64 -4.85
N TYR A 2 -0.15 -20.06 -4.18
CA TYR A 2 -0.19 -21.11 -3.14
C TYR A 2 -0.03 -20.56 -1.71
N GLN A 3 0.37 -19.30 -1.56
CA GLN A 3 0.66 -18.71 -0.23
C GLN A 3 -0.59 -18.38 0.58
N PHE A 4 -1.74 -18.12 -0.06
CA PHE A 4 -2.94 -17.67 0.65
C PHE A 4 -3.72 -18.79 1.36
N CYS A 5 -3.58 -20.05 0.90
CA CYS A 5 -4.31 -21.19 1.49
C CYS A 5 -3.88 -21.52 2.93
N ARG A 6 -2.69 -21.07 3.34
CA ARG A 6 -2.15 -21.29 4.70
C ARG A 6 -2.50 -20.17 5.68
N ILE A 7 -3.06 -19.06 5.23
CA ILE A 7 -3.45 -17.95 6.10
C ILE A 7 -4.40 -18.39 7.24
N PRO A 8 -5.40 -19.28 7.00
CA PRO A 8 -6.26 -19.77 8.07
C PRO A 8 -5.56 -20.68 9.10
N GLU A 9 -4.34 -21.17 8.83
CA GLU A 9 -3.56 -21.98 9.78
C GLU A 9 -2.86 -21.12 10.86
N GLY A 10 -2.77 -19.80 10.64
CA GLY A 10 -2.15 -18.87 11.57
C GLY A 10 -3.04 -18.56 12.79
N ARG A 11 -2.42 -18.11 13.89
CA ARG A 11 -3.16 -17.61 15.09
C ARG A 11 -3.94 -16.32 14.83
N GLY A 12 -3.57 -15.59 13.78
CA GLY A 12 -4.17 -14.33 13.38
C GLY A 12 -3.40 -13.72 12.21
N VAL A 13 -3.98 -12.66 11.65
CA VAL A 13 -3.44 -11.89 10.52
C VAL A 13 -3.21 -10.46 10.99
N LEU A 14 -1.97 -10.00 10.89
CA LEU A 14 -1.65 -8.58 11.05
C LEU A 14 -1.82 -7.88 9.72
N VAL A 15 -2.63 -6.82 9.69
CA VAL A 15 -2.88 -6.03 8.48
C VAL A 15 -2.36 -4.63 8.75
N ASN A 16 -1.43 -4.17 7.91
CA ASN A 16 -0.86 -2.84 7.94
C ASN A 16 -1.87 -1.80 7.41
N SER A 17 -2.90 -1.52 8.21
CA SER A 17 -4.04 -0.66 7.84
C SER A 17 -4.75 -0.17 9.10
N PHE A 18 -5.72 0.72 8.94
CA PHE A 18 -6.61 1.15 10.01
C PHE A 18 -7.97 0.49 9.89
N ALA A 19 -8.60 0.21 11.04
CA ALA A 19 -9.92 -0.40 11.08
C ALA A 19 -11.01 0.43 10.38
N TRP A 20 -10.87 1.75 10.37
CA TRP A 20 -11.87 2.66 9.79
C TRP A 20 -11.72 2.83 8.27
N GLN A 21 -10.57 2.49 7.67
CA GLN A 21 -10.38 2.60 6.22
C GLN A 21 -11.10 1.47 5.47
N GLU A 22 -11.12 0.27 6.05
CA GLU A 22 -11.60 -0.97 5.41
C GLU A 22 -12.77 -1.63 6.19
N PRO A 23 -13.82 -0.89 6.62
CA PRO A 23 -14.82 -1.42 7.55
C PRO A 23 -15.65 -2.55 6.94
N ARG A 24 -15.85 -2.53 5.61
CA ARG A 24 -16.57 -3.60 4.89
C ARG A 24 -15.76 -4.89 4.86
N ALA A 25 -14.47 -4.81 4.54
CA ALA A 25 -13.59 -5.96 4.49
C ALA A 25 -13.45 -6.61 5.89
N LEU A 26 -13.29 -5.79 6.94
CA LEU A 26 -13.17 -6.28 8.30
C LEU A 26 -14.45 -6.93 8.82
N ARG A 27 -15.63 -6.40 8.46
CA ARG A 27 -16.91 -7.08 8.75
C ARG A 27 -16.99 -8.43 8.06
N ALA A 28 -16.69 -8.50 6.76
CA ALA A 28 -16.72 -9.77 6.03
C ALA A 28 -15.76 -10.82 6.63
N LEU A 29 -14.58 -10.39 7.08
CA LEU A 29 -13.63 -11.25 7.79
C LEU A 29 -14.17 -11.69 9.16
N GLY A 30 -14.79 -10.78 9.92
CA GLY A 30 -15.42 -11.07 11.21
C GLY A 30 -16.63 -12.01 11.11
N ASP A 31 -17.44 -11.84 10.06
CA ASP A 31 -18.64 -12.66 9.77
C ASP A 31 -18.26 -14.04 9.20
N GLY A 32 -16.98 -14.27 8.91
CA GLY A 32 -16.47 -15.57 8.47
C GLY A 32 -16.77 -15.94 7.01
N VAL A 33 -17.27 -15.00 6.21
CA VAL A 33 -17.71 -15.27 4.83
C VAL A 33 -16.55 -15.40 3.82
N CYS A 34 -15.33 -15.03 4.22
CA CYS A 34 -14.17 -14.98 3.33
C CYS A 34 -13.40 -16.31 3.17
N VAL A 35 -13.62 -17.30 4.05
CA VAL A 35 -12.87 -18.57 4.06
C VAL A 35 -13.84 -19.75 4.02
N PRO A 36 -14.17 -20.29 2.83
CA PRO A 36 -15.07 -21.44 2.71
C PRO A 36 -14.52 -22.67 3.45
N GLY A 37 -15.35 -23.29 4.28
CA GLY A 37 -15.04 -24.55 4.96
C GLY A 37 -14.02 -24.47 6.10
N ARG A 38 -13.62 -23.26 6.54
CA ARG A 38 -12.71 -23.06 7.69
C ARG A 38 -13.07 -21.77 8.44
N PRO A 39 -12.74 -21.66 9.74
CA PRO A 39 -12.89 -20.40 10.45
C PRO A 39 -11.96 -19.33 9.86
N THR A 40 -12.43 -18.07 9.81
CA THR A 40 -11.58 -16.94 9.45
C THR A 40 -10.66 -16.60 10.63
N PRO A 41 -9.33 -16.49 10.43
CA PRO A 41 -8.41 -16.13 11.51
C PRO A 41 -8.68 -14.70 11.99
N ARG A 42 -8.39 -14.42 13.28
CA ARG A 42 -8.53 -13.07 13.84
C ARG A 42 -7.66 -12.08 13.08
N VAL A 43 -8.22 -10.93 12.75
CA VAL A 43 -7.55 -9.85 12.01
C VAL A 43 -7.24 -8.70 12.95
N PHE A 44 -6.00 -8.25 12.94
CA PHE A 44 -5.53 -7.12 13.73
C PHE A 44 -4.99 -6.05 12.79
N CYS A 45 -5.69 -4.92 12.72
CA CYS A 45 -5.19 -3.72 12.09
C CYS A 45 -4.08 -3.14 12.97
N VAL A 46 -2.85 -3.24 12.49
CA VAL A 46 -1.72 -2.51 13.06
C VAL A 46 -1.58 -1.24 12.24
N GLU A 47 -1.53 -0.09 12.93
CA GLU A 47 -1.40 1.23 12.30
C GLU A 47 -0.30 1.23 11.23
N PRO A 48 -0.36 2.14 10.23
CA PRO A 48 0.57 2.17 9.12
C PRO A 48 2.02 2.10 9.58
N LEU A 49 2.61 0.93 9.40
CA LEU A 49 4.02 0.69 9.44
C LEU A 49 4.59 1.31 8.17
N VAL A 50 4.92 2.59 8.29
CA VAL A 50 5.59 3.38 7.27
C VAL A 50 7.07 3.49 7.63
N ASN A 51 7.92 3.56 6.61
CA ASN A 51 9.31 3.94 6.83
C ASN A 51 9.34 5.42 7.23
N ASP A 52 9.88 5.72 8.40
CA ASP A 52 10.04 7.09 8.91
C ASP A 52 11.22 7.84 8.25
N GLY A 53 11.95 7.15 7.36
CA GLY A 53 13.08 7.71 6.61
C GLY A 53 14.38 7.78 7.41
N SER A 54 14.40 7.29 8.67
CA SER A 54 15.56 7.34 9.56
C SER A 54 16.67 6.37 9.14
N SER A 55 16.32 5.28 8.46
CA SER A 55 17.21 4.15 8.15
C SER A 55 17.91 4.23 6.79
N THR A 56 17.53 5.16 5.92
CA THR A 56 18.18 5.39 4.61
C THR A 56 19.37 6.35 4.66
N ALA A 57 19.79 6.80 5.85
CA ALA A 57 21.06 7.52 6.04
C ALA A 57 22.31 6.61 5.93
N GLY A 58 22.15 5.39 5.42
CA GLY A 58 23.24 4.47 5.12
C GLY A 58 23.82 4.73 3.73
N SER A 59 24.93 5.48 3.68
CA SER A 59 25.93 5.60 2.59
C SER A 59 25.79 6.68 1.51
N GLY A 60 24.83 7.58 1.57
CA GLY A 60 24.81 8.75 0.68
C GLY A 60 24.06 9.89 1.30
N GLY A 61 24.60 11.11 1.20
CA GLY A 61 23.90 12.32 1.64
C GLY A 61 22.52 12.49 0.98
N ARG A 62 21.80 13.54 1.39
CA ARG A 62 20.49 13.89 0.84
C ARG A 62 20.51 13.87 -0.70
N HIS A 63 19.61 13.09 -1.32
CA HIS A 63 19.54 12.97 -2.77
C HIS A 63 19.16 14.31 -3.44
N GLU A 64 19.77 14.63 -4.58
CA GLU A 64 19.58 15.90 -5.29
C GLU A 64 18.12 16.17 -5.69
N CYS A 65 17.34 15.12 -5.96
CA CYS A 65 15.90 15.24 -6.24
C CYS A 65 15.12 15.90 -5.08
N LEU A 66 15.55 15.68 -3.84
CA LEU A 66 14.92 16.31 -2.68
C LEU A 66 15.32 17.78 -2.57
N ALA A 67 16.52 18.16 -3.01
CA ALA A 67 16.93 19.56 -3.08
C ALA A 67 16.14 20.32 -4.16
N TRP A 68 15.92 19.69 -5.32
CA TRP A 68 15.04 20.23 -6.35
C TRP A 68 13.58 20.39 -5.87
N LEU A 69 13.07 19.40 -5.13
CA LEU A 69 11.70 19.43 -4.59
C LEU A 69 11.48 20.59 -3.61
N ASP A 70 12.46 20.89 -2.75
CA ASP A 70 12.39 22.01 -1.79
C ASP A 70 12.27 23.38 -2.47
N ALA A 71 12.83 23.52 -3.68
CA ALA A 71 12.80 24.78 -4.41
C ALA A 71 11.43 25.06 -5.07
N GLN A 72 10.52 24.08 -5.06
CA GLN A 72 9.21 24.23 -5.71
C GLN A 72 8.21 24.90 -4.76
N PRO A 73 7.24 25.68 -5.29
CA PRO A 73 6.14 26.19 -4.49
C PRO A 73 5.35 25.08 -3.77
N LYS A 74 4.73 25.41 -2.64
CA LYS A 74 3.92 24.45 -1.90
C LYS A 74 2.81 23.90 -2.79
N ARG A 75 2.69 22.56 -2.82
CA ARG A 75 1.64 21.82 -3.57
C ARG A 75 1.71 22.01 -5.10
N SER A 76 2.86 22.32 -5.68
CA SER A 76 3.02 22.49 -7.14
C SER A 76 3.58 21.26 -7.86
N VAL A 77 4.03 20.23 -7.14
CA VAL A 77 4.66 19.02 -7.71
C VAL A 77 3.74 17.82 -7.57
N VAL A 78 3.61 17.04 -8.63
CA VAL A 78 2.91 15.75 -8.64
C VAL A 78 3.93 14.63 -8.59
N PHE A 79 3.82 13.75 -7.59
CA PHE A 79 4.62 12.51 -7.52
C PHE A 79 3.86 11.38 -8.21
N LEU A 80 4.48 10.77 -9.22
CA LEU A 80 3.94 9.62 -9.95
C LEU A 80 4.87 8.41 -9.74
N CYS A 81 4.34 7.33 -9.17
CA CYS A 81 5.07 6.09 -8.92
C CYS A 81 4.12 4.88 -9.01
N PHE A 82 4.57 3.82 -9.68
CA PHE A 82 3.81 2.58 -9.87
C PHE A 82 4.24 1.44 -8.94
N GLY A 83 5.09 1.74 -7.94
CA GLY A 83 5.68 0.76 -7.05
C GLY A 83 6.97 0.14 -7.60
N SER A 84 7.57 -0.77 -6.83
CA SER A 84 8.89 -1.35 -7.12
C SER A 84 8.88 -2.45 -8.19
N LYS A 85 7.69 -2.90 -8.61
CA LYS A 85 7.52 -3.87 -9.69
C LYS A 85 6.89 -3.13 -10.86
N ASP A 86 7.50 -3.24 -12.03
CA ASP A 86 7.08 -2.52 -13.23
C ASP A 86 5.61 -2.79 -13.55
N ALA A 87 4.80 -1.74 -13.52
CA ALA A 87 3.43 -1.75 -14.04
C ALA A 87 3.25 -0.58 -15.01
N CYS A 88 3.98 -0.62 -16.12
CA CYS A 88 3.71 0.23 -17.28
C CYS A 88 3.15 -0.65 -18.40
N SER A 89 1.82 -0.78 -18.46
CA SER A 89 1.16 -1.04 -19.74
C SER A 89 0.71 0.29 -20.31
N VAL A 90 1.04 0.52 -21.59
CA VAL A 90 0.82 1.73 -22.43
C VAL A 90 -0.59 2.33 -22.32
N LEU A 91 -1.56 1.57 -21.79
CA LEU A 91 -2.95 1.98 -21.52
C LEU A 91 -3.12 3.10 -20.47
N ILE A 92 -2.27 3.18 -19.43
CA ILE A 92 -2.44 4.21 -18.38
C ILE A 92 -2.11 5.62 -18.92
N ALA A 93 -1.12 5.74 -19.81
CA ALA A 93 -0.77 7.02 -20.43
C ALA A 93 -1.89 7.57 -21.34
N LEU A 94 -2.57 6.68 -22.08
CA LEU A 94 -3.70 7.05 -22.95
C LEU A 94 -4.92 7.50 -22.14
N PHE A 95 -5.19 6.88 -20.98
CA PHE A 95 -6.29 7.27 -20.11
C PHE A 95 -6.10 8.65 -19.49
N LEU A 96 -4.87 9.01 -19.13
CA LEU A 96 -4.57 10.36 -18.63
C LEU A 96 -4.63 11.41 -19.74
N TYR A 97 -4.24 11.08 -20.97
CA TYR A 97 -4.31 11.99 -22.12
C TYR A 97 -5.75 12.37 -22.48
N HIS A 98 -6.68 11.40 -22.50
CA HIS A 98 -8.06 11.66 -22.92
C HIS A 98 -8.94 12.27 -21.82
N HIS A 99 -8.55 12.18 -20.54
CA HIS A 99 -9.39 12.66 -19.43
C HIS A 99 -8.96 14.01 -18.86
N PHE A 100 -7.73 14.45 -19.14
CA PHE A 100 -7.17 15.72 -18.66
C PHE A 100 -6.83 16.73 -19.79
N TYR A 101 -7.09 16.40 -21.06
CA TYR A 101 -7.04 17.33 -22.20
C TYR A 101 -8.28 17.19 -23.07
#